data_AF-A0A2R4M997-F1
#
_entry.id   AF-A0A2R4M997-F1
#
_cell.length_a   1.000
_cell.length_b   1.000
_cell.length_c   1.000
_cell.angle_alpha   90.00
_cell.angle_beta   90.00
_cell.angle_gamma   90.00
#
_symmetry.space_group_name_H-M   'P 1'
#
loop_
_entity.id
_entity.type
_entity.pdbx_description
1 polymer ?
#
loop_
_entity_poly.entity_id
_entity_poly.type
_entity_poly.pdbx_seq_one_letter_code
_entity_poly.pdbx_strand_id
1 'polypeptide(L)'
;MYAIRRWSSAHARFLERIYTATRPGILAGLRGVTRLFGRRLDTPITAAERLVKGVVFDCQMCGDCVLSKTGMTCPMNCPKSIRNGPCGGVRENGMCEVKPEMRCVWVDAWNGAAKMKDGDAIKDLEFAVDHSRIGQSSWLRLARDE
;
A
#
# COMPACT_ATOMS: atom_id res chain seq x y z
N MET A 1 2.93 -13.18 -7.61
CA MET A 1 3.03 -11.77 -7.17
C MET A 1 2.37 -10.83 -8.17
N TYR A 2 2.76 -10.85 -9.46
CA TYR A 2 2.09 -10.11 -10.54
C TYR A 2 0.55 -10.17 -10.56
N ALA A 3 0.01 -11.39 -10.41
CA ALA A 3 -1.42 -11.64 -10.45
C ALA A 3 -2.16 -10.98 -9.28
N ILE A 4 -1.55 -10.96 -8.09
CA ILE A 4 -2.14 -10.35 -6.88
C ILE A 4 -2.30 -8.86 -7.11
N ARG A 5 -1.23 -8.15 -7.47
CA ARG A 5 -1.30 -6.70 -7.74
C ARG A 5 -2.34 -6.34 -8.80
N ARG A 6 -2.36 -7.07 -9.92
CA ARG A 6 -3.36 -6.85 -10.97
C ARG A 6 -4.77 -7.10 -10.47
N TRP A 7 -4.97 -8.12 -9.64
CA TRP A 7 -6.26 -8.39 -9.01
C TRP A 7 -6.66 -7.26 -8.06
N SER A 8 -5.75 -6.74 -7.23
CA SER A 8 -6.02 -5.62 -6.32
C SER A 8 -6.43 -4.36 -7.08
N SER A 9 -5.68 -3.99 -8.13
CA SER A 9 -6.01 -2.87 -9.01
C SER A 9 -7.33 -3.10 -9.77
N ALA A 10 -7.60 -4.34 -10.19
CA ALA A 10 -8.87 -4.69 -10.85
C ALA A 10 -10.08 -4.45 -9.93
N HIS A 11 -9.93 -4.74 -8.63
CA HIS A 11 -10.98 -4.67 -7.61
C HIS A 11 -10.82 -3.47 -6.67
N ALA A 12 -10.12 -2.41 -7.10
CA ALA A 12 -9.74 -1.29 -6.25
C ALA A 12 -10.93 -0.64 -5.52
N ARG A 13 -12.10 -0.52 -6.17
CA ARG A 13 -13.31 0.04 -5.55
C ARG A 13 -13.87 -0.81 -4.41
N PHE A 14 -13.83 -2.13 -4.57
CA PHE A 14 -14.27 -3.06 -3.53
C PHE A 14 -13.32 -3.01 -2.33
N LEU A 15 -12.02 -3.04 -2.60
CA LEU A 15 -10.98 -2.97 -1.58
C LEU A 15 -10.97 -1.61 -0.86
N GLU A 16 -11.26 -0.51 -1.55
CA GLU A 16 -11.48 0.82 -0.96
C GLU A 16 -12.65 0.82 0.02
N ARG A 17 -13.78 0.23 -0.36
CA ARG A 17 -14.93 0.13 0.55
C ARG A 17 -14.58 -0.65 1.81
N ILE A 18 -13.91 -1.79 1.67
CA ILE A 18 -13.45 -2.58 2.81
C ILE A 18 -12.48 -1.79 3.68
N TYR A 19 -11.47 -1.17 3.07
CA TYR A 19 -10.47 -0.40 3.80
C TYR A 19 -11.10 0.75 4.58
N THR A 20 -11.94 1.56 3.94
CA THR A 20 -12.60 2.71 4.58
C THR A 20 -13.59 2.28 5.66
N ALA A 21 -14.32 1.16 5.47
CA ALA A 21 -15.25 0.64 6.47
C ALA A 21 -14.53 0.06 7.70
N THR A 22 -13.42 -0.65 7.50
CA THR A 22 -12.71 -1.36 8.59
C THR A 22 -11.68 -0.48 9.30
N ARG A 23 -11.10 0.52 8.63
CA ARG A 23 -10.03 1.38 9.15
C ARG A 23 -10.35 2.01 10.52
N PRO A 24 -11.50 2.65 10.76
CA PRO A 24 -11.78 3.28 12.05
C PRO A 24 -11.80 2.27 13.21
N GLY A 25 -12.41 1.10 12.99
CA GLY A 25 -12.48 0.03 13.98
C GLY A 25 -11.11 -0.58 14.28
N ILE A 26 -10.32 -0.85 13.23
CA ILE A 26 -8.95 -1.36 13.37
C ILE A 26 -8.09 -0.37 14.16
N LEU A 27 -8.14 0.93 13.83
CA LEU A 27 -7.34 1.94 14.53
C LEU A 27 -7.78 2.12 15.98
N ALA A 28 -9.08 2.15 16.26
CA ALA A 28 -9.58 2.24 17.63
C ALA A 28 -9.16 1.01 18.47
N GLY A 29 -9.29 -0.19 17.90
CA GLY A 29 -8.85 -1.43 18.54
C GLY A 29 -7.35 -1.45 18.80
N LEU A 30 -6.54 -1.11 17.79
CA LEU A 30 -5.08 -1.05 17.94
C LEU A 30 -4.64 0.00 18.95
N ARG A 31 -5.25 1.20 18.98
CA ARG A 31 -5.00 2.22 20.02
C ARG A 31 -5.27 1.68 21.42
N GLY A 32 -6.37 0.95 21.61
CA GLY A 32 -6.69 0.27 22.86
C GLY A 32 -5.65 -0.79 23.23
N VAL A 33 -5.26 -1.64 22.27
CA VAL A 33 -4.24 -2.67 22.47
C VAL A 33 -2.88 -2.07 22.81
N THR A 34 -2.44 -1.04 22.11
CA THR A 34 -1.17 -0.36 22.39
C THR A 34 -1.19 0.35 23.73
N ARG A 35 -2.34 0.86 24.17
CA ARG A 35 -2.50 1.47 25.50
C ARG A 35 -2.42 0.46 26.64
N LEU A 36 -2.95 -0.76 26.44
CA LEU A 36 -2.99 -1.81 27.46
C LEU A 36 -1.72 -2.67 27.50
N PHE A 37 -1.20 -3.05 26.33
CA PHE A 37 -0.10 -4.01 26.20
C PHE A 37 1.24 -3.37 25.77
N GLY A 38 1.26 -2.06 25.55
CA GLY A 38 2.45 -1.34 25.10
C GLY A 38 2.96 -1.86 23.75
N ARG A 39 4.23 -2.28 23.72
CA ARG A 39 4.91 -2.83 22.54
C ARG A 39 4.98 -4.37 22.48
N ARG A 40 4.40 -5.07 23.47
CA ARG A 40 4.54 -6.54 23.59
C ARG A 40 3.90 -7.31 22.44
N LEU A 41 2.86 -6.74 21.81
CA LEU A 41 2.13 -7.35 20.70
C LEU A 41 2.57 -6.84 19.33
N ASP A 42 3.65 -6.05 19.24
CA ASP A 42 4.08 -5.43 17.98
C ASP A 42 4.49 -6.48 16.96
N THR A 43 5.26 -7.48 17.37
CA THR A 43 5.74 -8.57 16.51
C THR A 43 4.58 -9.39 15.92
N PRO A 44 3.63 -9.94 16.71
CA PRO A 44 2.53 -10.71 16.14
C PRO A 44 1.58 -9.86 15.29
N ILE A 45 1.33 -8.59 15.65
CA ILE A 45 0.51 -7.67 14.84
C ILE A 45 1.20 -7.39 13.50
N THR A 46 2.50 -7.15 13.51
CA THR A 46 3.29 -6.91 12.30
C THR A 46 3.33 -8.16 11.41
N ALA A 47 3.43 -9.36 12.00
CA ALA A 47 3.37 -10.62 11.26
C ALA A 47 2.00 -10.83 10.61
N ALA A 48 0.91 -10.56 11.34
CA ALA A 48 -0.45 -10.62 10.80
C ALA A 48 -0.66 -9.60 9.67
N GLU A 49 -0.18 -8.37 9.84
CA GLU A 49 -0.22 -7.35 8.78
C GLU A 49 0.55 -7.80 7.53
N ARG A 50 1.77 -8.34 7.71
CA ARG A 50 2.59 -8.84 6.60
C ARG A 50 1.88 -9.95 5.83
N LEU A 51 1.24 -10.90 6.53
CA LEU A 51 0.50 -11.97 5.89
C LEU A 51 -0.69 -11.42 5.09
N VAL A 52 -1.56 -10.66 5.74
CA VAL A 52 -2.80 -10.15 5.13
C VAL A 52 -2.47 -9.21 3.97
N LYS A 53 -1.60 -8.22 4.17
CA LYS A 53 -1.25 -7.26 3.11
C LYS A 53 -0.39 -7.90 2.01
N GLY A 54 0.45 -8.88 2.35
CA GLY A 54 1.23 -9.63 1.37
C GLY A 54 0.34 -10.40 0.40
N VAL A 55 -0.65 -11.14 0.92
CA VAL A 55 -1.57 -11.95 0.10
C VAL A 55 -2.54 -11.10 -0.71
N VAL A 56 -3.00 -9.97 -0.16
CA VAL A 56 -4.04 -9.15 -0.80
C VAL A 56 -3.48 -8.08 -1.74
N PHE A 57 -2.31 -7.51 -1.45
CA PHE A 57 -1.79 -6.32 -2.15
C PHE A 57 -0.35 -6.45 -2.65
N ASP A 58 0.28 -7.62 -2.49
CA ASP A 58 1.71 -7.80 -2.81
C ASP A 58 2.59 -6.79 -2.05
N CYS A 59 2.27 -6.59 -0.76
CA CYS A 59 2.87 -5.57 0.09
C CYS A 59 4.34 -5.87 0.40
N GLN A 60 5.21 -4.88 0.21
CA GLN A 60 6.65 -4.96 0.51
C GLN A 60 7.02 -4.49 1.93
N MET A 61 6.02 -4.28 2.81
CA MET A 61 6.21 -3.89 4.22
C MET A 61 7.16 -2.69 4.41
N CYS A 62 6.92 -1.58 3.72
CA CYS A 62 7.73 -0.36 3.85
C CYS A 62 7.47 0.46 5.12
N GLY A 63 6.56 0.03 6.01
CA GLY A 63 6.19 0.76 7.23
C GLY A 63 5.32 2.00 7.00
N ASP A 64 5.16 2.46 5.76
CA ASP A 64 4.32 3.59 5.41
C ASP A 64 3.39 3.28 4.23
N CYS A 65 2.11 3.05 4.52
CA CYS A 65 1.15 2.50 3.58
C CYS A 65 0.35 3.59 2.87
N VAL A 66 0.41 3.60 1.54
CA VAL A 66 -0.35 4.53 0.65
C VAL A 66 -1.29 3.82 -0.33
N LEU A 67 -1.68 2.57 -0.03
CA LEU A 67 -2.57 1.79 -0.90
C LEU A 67 -3.88 2.53 -1.21
N SER A 68 -4.45 3.24 -0.24
CA SER A 68 -5.68 4.01 -0.40
C SER A 68 -5.55 5.20 -1.35
N LYS A 69 -4.34 5.64 -1.67
CA LYS A 69 -4.07 6.70 -2.63
C LYS A 69 -3.60 6.17 -3.98
N THR A 70 -3.02 4.98 -4.00
CA THR A 70 -2.33 4.41 -5.17
C THR A 70 -3.14 3.29 -5.83
N GLY A 71 -4.46 3.44 -5.90
CA GLY A 71 -5.30 2.47 -6.62
C GLY A 71 -5.26 1.05 -6.05
N MET A 72 -5.07 0.91 -4.73
CA MET A 72 -4.85 -0.37 -4.05
C MET A 72 -3.64 -1.16 -4.56
N THR A 73 -2.65 -0.45 -5.09
CA THR A 73 -1.41 -1.02 -5.63
C THR A 73 -0.22 -0.57 -4.80
N CYS A 74 0.56 -1.51 -4.25
CA CYS A 74 1.73 -1.14 -3.45
C CYS A 74 2.86 -0.57 -4.36
N PRO A 75 3.23 0.73 -4.24
CA PRO A 75 4.21 1.37 -5.11
C PRO A 75 5.62 0.82 -4.93
N MET A 76 5.90 0.18 -3.78
CA MET A 76 7.18 -0.43 -3.45
C MET A 76 7.52 -1.65 -4.32
N ASN A 77 6.56 -2.17 -5.09
CA ASN A 77 6.84 -3.15 -6.15
C ASN A 77 7.57 -2.52 -7.35
N CYS A 78 7.67 -1.19 -7.43
CA CYS A 78 8.42 -0.51 -8.46
C CYS A 78 9.92 -0.67 -8.19
N PRO A 79 10.74 -1.09 -9.17
CA PRO A 79 12.18 -1.23 -8.98
C PRO A 79 12.88 0.09 -8.64
N LYS A 80 12.24 1.24 -8.92
CA LYS A 80 12.75 2.57 -8.57
C LYS A 80 12.29 3.04 -7.19
N SER A 81 11.44 2.27 -6.49
CA SER A 81 10.87 2.59 -5.17
C SER A 81 10.27 4.00 -5.03
N ILE A 82 9.80 4.59 -6.14
CA ILE A 82 9.17 5.92 -6.14
C ILE A 82 7.75 5.86 -5.58
N ARG A 83 7.37 6.88 -4.82
CA ARG A 83 6.02 7.02 -4.25
C ARG A 83 5.10 7.96 -5.03
N ASN A 84 5.64 8.66 -6.03
CA ASN A 84 4.88 9.46 -6.96
C ASN A 84 5.29 9.06 -8.38
N GLY A 85 4.32 8.60 -9.19
CA GLY A 85 4.58 8.22 -10.56
C GLY A 85 3.38 8.46 -11.48
N PRO A 86 3.52 8.19 -12.79
CA PRO A 86 4.64 7.48 -13.42
C PRO A 86 5.95 8.29 -13.48
N CYS A 87 7.08 7.59 -13.64
CA CYS A 87 8.42 8.20 -13.76
C CYS A 87 8.79 8.70 -15.17
N GLY A 88 7.83 8.80 -16.09
CA GLY A 88 8.08 9.11 -17.51
C GLY A 88 8.65 7.93 -18.34
N GLY A 89 9.34 6.98 -17.73
CA GLY A 89 9.90 5.81 -18.42
C GLY A 89 8.92 4.65 -18.70
N VAL A 90 7.61 4.89 -18.68
CA VAL A 90 6.64 3.81 -18.98
C VAL A 90 6.70 3.53 -20.47
N ARG A 91 6.96 2.28 -20.84
CA ARG A 91 6.96 1.86 -22.26
C ARG A 91 5.56 1.97 -22.84
N GLU A 92 5.45 2.13 -24.15
CA GLU A 92 4.16 2.29 -24.85
C GLU A 92 3.18 1.14 -24.60
N ASN A 93 3.71 -0.08 -24.41
CA ASN A 93 2.93 -1.27 -24.04
C ASN A 93 2.53 -1.33 -22.55
N GLY A 94 2.77 -0.27 -21.78
CA GLY A 94 2.49 -0.18 -20.34
C GLY A 94 3.50 -0.93 -19.45
N MET A 95 4.63 -1.35 -20.01
CA MET A 95 5.69 -2.07 -19.27
C MET A 95 6.70 -1.12 -18.64
N CYS A 96 7.47 -1.62 -17.67
CA CYS A 96 8.48 -0.87 -16.96
C CYS A 96 9.72 -0.64 -17.83
N GLU A 97 10.35 0.52 -17.68
CA GLU A 97 11.63 0.85 -18.30
C GLU A 97 12.72 -0.16 -17.93
N VAL A 98 12.89 -0.36 -16.62
CA VAL A 98 13.99 -1.09 -15.97
C VAL A 98 13.82 -2.61 -16.11
N LYS A 99 12.57 -3.08 -16.06
CA LYS A 99 12.20 -4.50 -16.15
C LYS A 99 11.17 -4.68 -17.28
N PRO A 100 11.61 -4.89 -18.54
CA PRO A 100 10.72 -4.96 -19.71
C PRO A 100 9.58 -5.98 -19.60
N GLU A 101 9.80 -7.06 -18.86
CA GLU A 101 8.86 -8.16 -18.59
C GLU A 101 7.84 -7.84 -17.50
N MET A 102 8.03 -6.72 -16.79
CA MET A 102 7.15 -6.23 -15.73
C MET A 102 6.32 -5.05 -16.23
N ARG A 103 5.00 -5.21 -16.41
CA ARG A 103 4.00 -4.11 -16.37
C ARG A 103 4.30 -3.04 -15.30
N CYS A 104 4.30 -1.79 -15.68
CA CYS A 104 4.57 -0.70 -14.76
C CYS A 104 3.57 -0.67 -13.60
N VAL A 105 4.08 -0.62 -12.36
CA VAL A 105 3.28 -0.53 -11.13
C VAL A 105 2.35 0.68 -11.15
N TRP A 106 2.83 1.81 -11.68
CA TRP A 106 2.05 3.03 -11.78
C TRP A 106 0.93 2.95 -12.80
N VAL A 107 1.08 2.13 -13.85
CA VAL A 107 -0.04 1.87 -14.76
C VAL A 107 -1.16 1.13 -14.01
N ASP A 108 -0.82 0.13 -13.20
CA ASP A 108 -1.81 -0.57 -12.37
C ASP A 108 -2.41 0.36 -11.29
N ALA A 109 -1.60 1.23 -10.68
CA ALA A 109 -2.05 2.20 -9.67
C ALA A 109 -3.05 3.21 -10.25
N TRP A 110 -2.75 3.82 -11.40
CA TRP A 110 -3.66 4.75 -12.08
C TRP A 110 -4.95 4.08 -12.53
N ASN A 111 -4.87 2.85 -13.07
CA ASN A 111 -6.06 2.06 -13.43
C ASN A 111 -6.93 1.70 -12.21
N GLY A 112 -6.32 1.45 -11.05
CA GLY A 112 -7.03 1.21 -9.80
C GLY A 112 -7.67 2.48 -9.25
N ALA A 113 -6.92 3.59 -9.23
CA ALA A 113 -7.37 4.88 -8.74
C ALA A 113 -8.57 5.40 -9.54
N ALA A 114 -8.56 5.24 -10.88
CA ALA A 114 -9.70 5.59 -11.73
C ALA A 114 -11.03 4.89 -11.37
N LYS A 115 -10.99 3.79 -10.59
CA LYS A 115 -12.17 3.07 -10.12
C LYS A 115 -12.59 3.45 -8.70
N MET A 116 -11.68 4.06 -7.93
CA MET A 116 -11.90 4.43 -6.55
C MET A 116 -12.80 5.68 -6.44
N LYS A 117 -13.41 5.87 -5.27
CA LYS A 117 -14.18 7.08 -4.97
C LYS A 117 -13.22 8.25 -4.75
N ASP A 118 -12.17 8.00 -3.98
CA ASP A 118 -11.12 8.97 -3.65
C ASP A 118 -9.89 8.77 -4.56
N GLY A 119 -10.16 8.49 -5.84
CA GLY A 119 -9.11 8.18 -6.83
C GLY A 119 -8.18 9.34 -7.12
N ASP A 120 -8.66 10.58 -6.95
CA ASP A 120 -7.87 11.79 -7.17
C ASP A 120 -6.72 11.94 -6.17
N ALA A 121 -6.78 11.28 -5.01
CA ALA A 121 -5.71 11.27 -4.02
C ALA A 121 -4.38 10.69 -4.55
N ILE A 122 -4.38 10.01 -5.70
CA ILE A 122 -3.15 9.58 -6.38
C ILE A 122 -2.29 10.76 -6.87
N LYS A 123 -2.89 11.95 -7.01
CA LYS A 123 -2.21 13.19 -7.42
C LYS A 123 -1.55 13.91 -6.24
N ASP A 124 -1.90 13.52 -5.01
CA ASP A 124 -1.26 14.06 -3.82
C ASP A 124 0.23 13.72 -3.83
N LEU A 125 1.05 14.69 -3.44
CA LEU A 125 2.48 14.47 -3.34
C LEU A 125 2.78 13.69 -2.06
N GLU A 126 3.22 12.44 -2.23
CA GLU A 126 3.67 11.60 -1.12
C GLU A 126 5.16 11.81 -0.86
N PHE A 127 5.53 11.92 0.42
CA PHE A 127 6.94 11.97 0.81
C PHE A 127 7.66 10.67 0.43
N ALA A 128 8.98 10.79 0.24
CA ALA A 128 9.84 9.64 0.03
C ALA A 128 9.66 8.60 1.14
N VAL A 129 9.85 7.32 0.80
CA VAL A 129 9.76 6.23 1.77
C VAL A 129 10.90 6.36 2.79
N ASP A 130 10.56 6.22 4.07
CA ASP A 130 11.56 6.11 5.13
C ASP A 130 12.07 4.65 5.20
N HIS A 131 13.27 4.43 4.70
CA HIS A 131 13.88 3.09 4.66
C HIS A 131 14.19 2.51 6.05
N SER A 132 14.30 3.34 7.10
CA SER A 132 14.51 2.85 8.47
C SER A 132 13.29 2.08 9.02
N ARG A 133 12.12 2.25 8.38
CA ARG A 133 10.84 1.66 8.78
C ARG A 133 10.51 0.37 8.04
N ILE A 134 11.39 -0.09 7.15
CA ILE A 134 11.18 -1.34 6.41
C ILE A 134 11.01 -2.50 7.40
N GLY A 135 9.99 -3.32 7.16
CA GLY A 135 9.63 -4.46 7.99
C GLY A 135 8.70 -4.13 9.16
N GLN A 136 8.43 -2.86 9.43
CA GLN A 136 7.54 -2.41 10.50
C GLN A 136 6.06 -2.35 10.04
N SER A 137 5.14 -2.42 11.00
CA SER A 137 3.69 -2.32 10.78
C SER A 137 3.28 -0.87 10.49
N SER A 138 2.59 -0.64 9.36
CA SER A 138 2.05 0.70 9.10
C SER A 138 0.82 0.99 9.97
N TRP A 139 0.12 -0.05 10.45
CA TRP A 139 -1.06 0.11 11.30
C TRP A 139 -0.71 0.53 12.73
N LEU A 140 0.32 -0.09 13.32
CA LEU A 140 0.81 0.30 14.66
C LEU A 140 1.33 1.74 14.66
N ARG A 141 2.02 2.12 13.58
CA ARG A 141 2.44 3.49 13.35
C ARG A 141 1.27 4.47 13.39
N LEU A 142 0.25 4.23 12.55
CA LEU A 142 -0.96 5.06 12.51
C LEU A 142 -1.74 5.06 13.83
N ALA A 143 -1.69 3.97 14.61
CA ALA A 143 -2.34 3.91 15.91
C ALA A 143 -1.60 4.75 16.97
N ARG A 144 -0.28 4.92 16.82
CA ARG A 144 0.59 5.69 17.73
C ARG A 144 0.86 7.12 17.27
N ASP A 145 0.31 7.51 16.12
CA ASP A 145 0.55 8.80 15.47
C ASP A 145 2.07 9.08 15.22
N GLU A 146 2.84 8.02 14.91
CA GLU A 146 4.29 8.03 14.56
C GLU A 146 4.54 8.10 13.04
#